data_AF-A0A7K4F4M5-F1
#
_entry.id   AF-A0A7K4F4M5-F1
#
_cell.length_a   1.000
_cell.length_b   1.000
_cell.length_c   1.000
_cell.angle_alpha   90.00
_cell.angle_beta   90.00
_cell.angle_gamma   90.00
#
_symmetry.space_group_name_H-M   'P 1'
#
loop_
_entity.id
_entity.type
_entity.pdbx_description
1 polymer ?
#
loop_
_entity_poly.entity_id
_entity_poly.type
_entity_poly.pdbx_seq_one_letter_code
_entity_poly.pdbx_strand_id
1 'polypeptide(L)'
;LEQLGMTSDQCHKWGMPLLAMMYPRGENIKDPHDPEIVGHVARIGAECGADIVKTLYTGDVDSFAKIVKSTPVPIVIAGGPKAKTDLDILQMTEDAMTAGAKGVTYGRNIFAHKSPEKMVEALAEIIFRKGTAKEALKKIE
;
A
#
# COMPACT_ATOMS: atom_id res chain seq x y z
N LEU A 1 -3.08 -20.12 0.19
CA LEU A 1 -1.75 -20.06 0.84
C LEU A 1 -0.76 -20.98 0.14
N GLU A 2 -1.09 -22.25 -0.09
CA GLU A 2 -0.25 -23.19 -0.87
C GLU A 2 0.24 -22.61 -2.21
N GLN A 3 -0.66 -22.06 -3.03
CA GLN A 3 -0.29 -21.41 -4.30
C GLN A 3 0.72 -20.26 -4.13
N LEU A 4 0.62 -19.48 -3.04
CA LEU A 4 1.56 -18.39 -2.77
C LEU A 4 2.95 -18.95 -2.45
N GLY A 5 3.04 -19.97 -1.59
CA GLY A 5 4.30 -20.64 -1.27
C GLY A 5 4.96 -21.28 -2.50
N MET A 6 4.19 -22.01 -3.32
CA MET A 6 4.70 -22.59 -4.57
C MET A 6 5.21 -21.53 -5.56
N THR A 7 4.55 -20.36 -5.59
CA THR A 7 4.96 -19.24 -6.43
C THR A 7 6.24 -18.60 -5.89
N SER A 8 6.36 -18.44 -4.56
CA SER A 8 7.58 -17.95 -3.91
C SER A 8 8.78 -18.86 -4.20
N ASP A 9 8.63 -20.18 -4.09
CA ASP A 9 9.69 -21.13 -4.42
C ASP A 9 10.18 -20.99 -5.87
N GLN A 10 9.26 -20.78 -6.81
CA GLN A 10 9.60 -20.52 -8.20
C GLN A 10 10.33 -19.18 -8.36
N CYS A 11 9.80 -18.11 -7.78
CA CYS A 11 10.42 -16.78 -7.78
C CYS A 11 11.86 -16.84 -7.25
N HIS A 12 12.09 -17.49 -6.10
CA HIS A 12 13.42 -17.69 -5.54
C HIS A 12 14.34 -18.49 -6.46
N LYS A 13 13.86 -19.58 -7.08
CA LYS A 13 14.64 -20.39 -8.03
C LYS A 13 15.15 -19.57 -9.22
N TRP A 14 14.38 -18.58 -9.65
CA TRP A 14 14.72 -17.71 -10.80
C TRP A 14 15.36 -16.38 -10.38
N GLY A 15 15.55 -16.11 -9.09
CA GLY A 15 16.03 -14.81 -8.60
C GLY A 15 15.07 -13.65 -8.91
N MET A 16 13.77 -13.92 -9.04
CA MET A 16 12.73 -12.94 -9.36
C MET A 16 12.03 -12.46 -8.09
N PRO A 17 11.97 -11.14 -7.80
CA PRO A 17 11.22 -10.64 -6.66
C PRO A 17 9.72 -10.91 -6.75
N LEU A 18 9.10 -11.29 -5.63
CA LEU A 18 7.68 -11.57 -5.50
C LEU A 18 6.97 -10.48 -4.70
N LEU A 19 5.98 -9.84 -5.32
CA LEU A 19 4.99 -9.00 -4.62
C LEU A 19 3.73 -9.81 -4.35
N ALA A 20 3.35 -9.94 -3.08
CA ALA A 20 2.10 -10.58 -2.67
C ALA A 20 1.02 -9.55 -2.32
N MET A 21 -0.14 -9.65 -2.99
CA MET A 21 -1.32 -8.85 -2.66
C MET A 21 -2.11 -9.51 -1.53
N MET A 22 -1.96 -8.98 -0.32
CA MET A 22 -2.54 -9.52 0.90
C MET A 22 -3.68 -8.61 1.37
N TYR A 23 -4.92 -9.01 1.08
CA TYR A 23 -6.12 -8.26 1.48
C TYR A 23 -7.00 -9.10 2.39
N PRO A 24 -7.49 -8.53 3.51
CA PRO A 24 -8.58 -9.13 4.26
C PRO A 24 -9.85 -9.18 3.39
N ARG A 25 -10.27 -10.38 3.00
CA ARG A 25 -11.52 -10.60 2.23
C ARG A 25 -12.19 -11.91 2.64
N GLY A 26 -13.51 -11.94 2.55
CA GLY A 26 -14.33 -13.11 2.84
C GLY A 26 -15.56 -12.75 3.67
N GLU A 27 -16.51 -13.67 3.76
CA GLU A 27 -17.81 -13.46 4.45
C GLU A 27 -17.65 -13.10 5.93
N ASN A 28 -16.56 -13.56 6.56
CA ASN A 28 -16.27 -13.31 7.98
C ASN A 28 -15.48 -12.01 8.23
N ILE A 29 -15.10 -11.27 7.18
CA ILE A 29 -14.37 -10.01 7.32
C ILE A 29 -15.37 -8.86 7.35
N LYS A 30 -15.65 -8.35 8.56
CA LYS A 30 -16.57 -7.22 8.76
C LYS A 30 -15.95 -5.89 8.33
N ASP A 31 -14.69 -5.68 8.70
CA ASP A 31 -13.91 -4.51 8.32
C ASP A 31 -12.59 -4.97 7.70
N PRO A 32 -12.38 -4.73 6.38
CA PRO A 32 -11.13 -5.08 5.74
C PRO A 32 -9.96 -4.15 6.13
N HIS A 33 -10.23 -3.03 6.81
CA HIS A 33 -9.24 -2.08 7.30
C HIS A 33 -8.88 -2.30 8.78
N ASP A 34 -9.45 -3.31 9.44
CA ASP A 34 -9.13 -3.65 10.81
C ASP A 34 -7.60 -3.89 10.98
N PRO A 35 -6.91 -3.17 11.88
CA PRO A 35 -5.46 -3.27 12.01
C PRO A 35 -4.93 -4.68 12.36
N GLU A 36 -5.66 -5.45 13.16
CA GLU A 36 -5.24 -6.80 13.53
C GLU A 36 -5.34 -7.72 12.31
N ILE A 37 -6.42 -7.63 11.55
CA ILE A 37 -6.63 -8.47 10.37
C ILE A 37 -5.67 -8.07 9.24
N VAL A 38 -5.48 -6.77 8.98
CA VAL A 38 -4.50 -6.26 8.00
C VAL A 38 -3.09 -6.71 8.38
N GLY A 39 -2.72 -6.56 9.65
CA GLY A 39 -1.43 -7.03 10.16
C GLY A 39 -1.23 -8.53 9.99
N HIS A 40 -2.27 -9.32 10.27
CA HIS A 40 -2.22 -10.77 10.13
C HIS A 40 -2.00 -11.21 8.68
N VAL A 41 -2.77 -10.69 7.72
CA VAL A 41 -2.60 -11.06 6.31
C VAL A 41 -1.28 -10.55 5.74
N ALA A 42 -0.81 -9.38 6.17
CA ALA A 42 0.50 -8.86 5.76
C ALA A 42 1.63 -9.78 6.25
N ARG A 43 1.57 -10.21 7.51
CA ARG A 43 2.54 -11.14 8.07
C ARG A 43 2.52 -12.50 7.38
N ILE A 44 1.34 -13.04 7.07
CA ILE A 44 1.22 -14.28 6.29
C ILE A 44 1.92 -14.17 4.94
N GLY A 45 1.73 -13.06 4.22
CA GLY A 45 2.38 -12.86 2.91
C GLY A 45 3.90 -12.90 3.00
N ALA A 46 4.46 -12.22 4.02
CA ALA A 46 5.90 -12.21 4.28
C ALA A 46 6.43 -13.60 4.67
N GLU A 47 5.75 -14.31 5.59
CA GLU A 47 6.14 -15.66 6.03
C GLU A 47 6.00 -16.71 4.91
N CYS A 48 5.14 -16.47 3.92
CA CYS A 48 5.02 -17.28 2.71
C CYS A 48 6.07 -16.94 1.63
N GLY A 49 7.05 -16.07 1.95
CA GLY A 49 8.20 -15.78 1.07
C GLY A 49 7.96 -14.69 0.03
N ALA A 50 7.08 -13.72 0.30
CA ALA A 50 6.98 -12.51 -0.50
C ALA A 50 8.11 -11.53 -0.16
N ASP A 51 8.73 -10.91 -1.16
CA ASP A 51 9.72 -9.84 -1.00
C ASP A 51 9.06 -8.47 -0.73
N ILE A 52 7.82 -8.29 -1.18
CA ILE A 52 7.03 -7.08 -0.96
C ILE A 52 5.59 -7.49 -0.65
N VAL A 53 4.99 -6.87 0.36
CA VAL A 53 3.58 -7.04 0.68
C VAL A 53 2.80 -5.80 0.24
N LYS A 54 1.75 -6.03 -0.55
CA LYS A 54 0.77 -5.02 -0.90
C LYS A 54 -0.51 -5.25 -0.09
N THR A 55 -0.93 -4.26 0.70
CA THR A 55 -2.12 -4.37 1.56
C THR A 55 -2.92 -3.06 1.62
N LEU A 56 -3.93 -2.99 2.48
CA LEU A 56 -4.78 -1.81 2.70
C LEU A 56 -4.19 -0.94 3.81
N TYR A 57 -4.28 0.38 3.65
CA TYR A 57 -4.03 1.30 4.77
C TYR A 57 -5.14 1.18 5.81
N THR A 58 -4.80 1.20 7.10
CA THR A 58 -5.78 1.03 8.20
C THR A 58 -6.57 2.30 8.51
N GLY A 59 -6.22 3.43 7.90
CA GLY A 59 -6.85 4.72 8.14
C GLY A 59 -6.22 5.54 9.28
N ASP A 60 -5.23 4.97 9.98
CA ASP A 60 -4.53 5.61 11.09
C ASP A 60 -3.03 5.28 11.08
N VAL A 61 -2.20 6.32 11.30
CA VAL A 61 -0.74 6.24 11.17
C VAL A 61 -0.15 5.30 12.23
N ASP A 62 -0.61 5.41 13.48
CA ASP A 62 -0.04 4.67 14.61
C ASP A 62 -0.34 3.17 14.53
N SER A 63 -1.57 2.81 14.15
CA SER A 63 -1.97 1.43 13.91
C SER A 63 -1.22 0.83 12.72
N PHE A 64 -1.08 1.58 11.61
CA PHE A 64 -0.35 1.09 10.44
C PHE A 64 1.15 0.94 10.70
N ALA A 65 1.75 1.85 11.49
CA ALA A 65 3.16 1.78 11.86
C ALA A 65 3.50 0.50 12.63
N LYS A 66 2.59 0.00 13.48
CA LYS A 66 2.75 -1.31 14.15
C LYS A 66 2.78 -2.47 13.15
N ILE A 67 1.98 -2.40 12.09
CA ILE A 67 1.93 -3.42 11.04
C ILE A 67 3.23 -3.40 10.22
N VAL A 68 3.66 -2.21 9.79
CA VAL A 68 4.95 -2.03 9.09
C VAL A 68 6.10 -2.56 9.93
N LYS A 69 6.14 -2.25 11.22
CA LYS A 69 7.20 -2.72 12.14
C LYS A 69 7.19 -4.24 12.35
N SER A 70 6.03 -4.88 12.31
CA SER A 70 5.87 -6.32 12.58
C SER A 70 5.96 -7.20 11.33
N THR A 71 6.10 -6.60 10.15
CA THR A 71 6.23 -7.29 8.86
C THR A 71 7.69 -7.20 8.39
N PRO A 72 8.38 -8.33 8.16
CA PRO A 72 9.83 -8.33 7.89
C PRO A 72 10.23 -7.87 6.48
N VAL A 73 9.26 -7.49 5.64
CA VAL A 73 9.47 -7.07 4.25
C VAL A 73 8.76 -5.74 3.96
N PRO A 74 9.20 -4.96 2.96
CA PRO A 74 8.54 -3.73 2.54
C PRO A 74 7.03 -3.87 2.36
N ILE A 75 6.28 -2.93 2.94
CA ILE A 75 4.84 -2.79 2.71
C ILE A 75 4.56 -1.63 1.75
N VAL A 76 3.71 -1.86 0.77
CA VAL A 76 3.12 -0.81 -0.08
C VAL A 76 1.60 -0.83 0.04
N ILE A 77 0.95 0.34 0.00
CA ILE A 77 -0.50 0.42 0.16
C ILE A 77 -1.24 0.43 -1.18
N ALA A 78 -2.42 -0.16 -1.21
CA ALA A 78 -3.37 -0.03 -2.31
C ALA A 78 -4.20 1.26 -2.16
N GLY A 79 -4.63 1.82 -3.29
CA GLY A 79 -5.39 3.09 -3.31
C GLY A 79 -6.89 2.94 -3.08
N GLY A 80 -7.40 1.71 -2.99
CA GLY A 80 -8.83 1.47 -2.82
C GLY A 80 -9.70 1.90 -4.00
N PRO A 81 -10.98 2.24 -3.74
CA PRO A 81 -11.87 2.92 -4.69
C PRO A 81 -11.34 4.29 -5.12
N LYS A 82 -12.02 4.93 -6.08
CA LYS A 82 -11.72 6.31 -6.44
C LYS A 82 -12.03 7.23 -5.25
N ALA A 83 -11.06 8.01 -4.83
CA ALA A 83 -11.19 8.99 -3.77
C ALA A 83 -12.16 10.13 -4.17
N LYS A 84 -12.72 10.82 -3.17
CA LYS A 84 -13.65 11.93 -3.42
C LYS A 84 -12.90 13.17 -3.90
N THR A 85 -11.70 13.40 -3.34
CA THR A 85 -10.84 14.52 -3.67
C THR A 85 -9.39 14.08 -3.88
N ASP A 86 -8.62 14.92 -4.57
CA ASP A 86 -7.18 14.70 -4.75
C ASP A 86 -6.44 14.81 -3.41
N LEU A 87 -6.91 15.67 -2.50
CA LEU A 87 -6.33 15.77 -1.17
C LEU A 87 -6.49 14.48 -0.37
N ASP A 88 -7.60 13.75 -0.49
CA ASP A 88 -7.81 12.50 0.24
C ASP A 88 -6.75 11.45 -0.14
N ILE A 89 -6.44 11.32 -1.43
CA ILE A 89 -5.46 10.33 -1.91
C ILE A 89 -4.02 10.75 -1.55
N LEU A 90 -3.73 12.05 -1.60
CA LEU A 90 -2.44 12.59 -1.20
C LEU A 90 -2.23 12.46 0.32
N GLN A 91 -3.24 12.74 1.13
CA GLN A 91 -3.17 12.57 2.59
C GLN A 91 -2.96 11.11 2.96
N MET A 92 -3.71 10.18 2.35
CA MET A 92 -3.50 8.75 2.57
C MET A 92 -2.08 8.30 2.18
N THR A 93 -1.48 8.92 1.16
CA THR A 93 -0.09 8.67 0.76
C THR A 93 0.87 9.17 1.82
N GLU A 94 0.73 10.42 2.26
CA GLU A 94 1.56 11.03 3.30
C GLU A 94 1.50 10.23 4.61
N ASP A 95 0.29 9.86 5.04
CA ASP A 95 0.07 9.11 6.27
C ASP A 95 0.72 7.72 6.21
N ALA A 96 0.54 6.99 5.10
CA ALA A 96 1.15 5.68 4.92
C ALA A 96 2.68 5.74 4.86
N MET A 97 3.24 6.74 4.17
CA MET A 97 4.69 6.97 4.15
C MET A 97 5.22 7.34 5.53
N THR A 98 4.47 8.15 6.30
CA THR A 98 4.79 8.51 7.69
C THR A 98 4.79 7.29 8.61
N ALA A 99 3.83 6.38 8.43
CA ALA A 99 3.77 5.10 9.13
C ALA A 99 4.90 4.11 8.73
N GLY A 100 5.69 4.44 7.71
CA GLY A 100 6.86 3.66 7.29
C GLY A 100 6.64 2.75 6.08
N ALA A 101 5.50 2.87 5.38
CA ALA A 101 5.32 2.21 4.09
C ALA A 101 6.44 2.60 3.11
N LYS A 102 6.73 1.72 2.15
CA LYS A 102 7.74 1.94 1.12
C LYS A 102 7.19 2.47 -0.20
N GLY A 103 5.89 2.79 -0.24
CA GLY A 103 5.24 3.40 -1.39
C GLY A 103 3.77 3.02 -1.53
N VAL A 104 3.24 3.33 -2.71
CA VAL A 104 1.84 3.14 -3.06
C VAL A 104 1.71 2.37 -4.38
N THR A 105 0.55 1.76 -4.58
CA THR A 105 0.24 0.98 -5.80
C THR A 105 -1.15 1.34 -6.33
N TYR A 106 -1.31 2.61 -6.65
CA TYR A 106 -2.59 3.19 -7.05
C TYR A 106 -2.89 2.94 -8.53
N GLY A 107 -4.14 2.58 -8.82
CA GLY A 107 -4.65 2.41 -10.17
C GLY A 107 -5.65 3.51 -10.51
N ARG A 108 -6.92 3.28 -10.16
CA ARG A 108 -8.06 4.16 -10.52
C ARG A 108 -7.87 5.63 -10.11
N ASN A 109 -7.21 5.90 -8.98
CA ASN A 109 -6.93 7.26 -8.53
C ASN A 109 -5.93 8.02 -9.43
N ILE A 110 -5.19 7.31 -10.29
CA ILE A 110 -4.27 7.91 -11.27
C ILE A 110 -4.93 7.91 -12.65
N PHE A 111 -5.22 6.74 -13.22
CA PHE A 111 -5.64 6.67 -14.63
C PHE A 111 -7.04 7.24 -14.90
N ALA A 112 -7.90 7.36 -13.88
CA ALA A 112 -9.22 7.97 -14.00
C ALA A 112 -9.26 9.43 -13.49
N HIS A 113 -8.10 10.01 -13.21
CA HIS A 113 -7.94 11.42 -12.90
C HIS A 113 -8.01 12.27 -14.19
N LYS A 114 -8.40 13.55 -14.08
CA LYS A 114 -8.47 14.45 -15.26
C LYS A 114 -7.09 14.79 -15.84
N SER A 115 -6.07 14.75 -15.00
CA SER A 115 -4.66 14.99 -15.33
C SER A 115 -3.80 13.92 -14.65
N PRO A 116 -3.71 12.70 -15.20
CA PRO A 116 -2.96 11.60 -14.59
C PRO A 116 -1.49 11.91 -14.34
N GLU A 117 -0.85 12.65 -15.25
CA GLU A 117 0.55 13.08 -15.14
C GLU A 117 0.79 13.96 -13.91
N LYS A 118 -0.04 14.98 -13.69
CA LYS A 118 0.03 15.84 -12.50
C LYS A 118 -0.18 15.07 -11.20
N MET A 119 -1.10 14.10 -11.20
CA MET A 119 -1.33 13.23 -10.04
C MET A 119 -0.10 12.38 -9.71
N VAL A 120 0.57 11.82 -10.73
CA VAL A 120 1.82 11.07 -10.54
C VAL A 120 2.93 11.97 -9.98
N GLU A 121 3.07 13.20 -10.49
CA GLU A 121 4.04 14.17 -9.98
C GLU A 121 3.79 14.56 -8.51
N ALA A 122 2.53 14.75 -8.14
CA ALA A 122 2.11 15.03 -6.77
C ALA A 122 2.44 13.86 -5.83
N LEU A 123 2.13 12.62 -6.23
CA LEU A 123 2.47 11.43 -5.45
C LEU A 123 3.99 11.26 -5.31
N ALA A 124 4.75 11.53 -6.37
CA ALA A 124 6.21 11.45 -6.38
C ALA A 124 6.85 12.44 -5.39
N GLU A 125 6.26 13.63 -5.21
CA GLU A 125 6.70 14.61 -4.21
C GLU A 125 6.65 14.02 -2.79
N ILE A 126 5.55 13.35 -2.44
CA ILE A 126 5.39 12.74 -1.12
C ILE A 126 6.34 11.55 -0.97
N ILE A 127 6.36 10.64 -1.96
CA ILE A 127 7.06 9.35 -1.85
C ILE A 127 8.59 9.52 -1.88
N PHE A 128 9.11 10.37 -2.76
CA PHE A 128 10.54 10.48 -3.01
C PHE A 128 11.18 11.72 -2.39
N ARG A 129 10.41 12.78 -2.15
CA ARG A 129 10.94 14.07 -1.65
C ARG A 129 10.46 14.42 -0.24
N LYS A 130 9.64 13.56 0.38
CA LYS A 130 9.07 13.76 1.72
C LYS A 130 8.26 15.07 1.85
N GLY A 131 7.65 15.52 0.74
CA GLY A 131 6.72 16.64 0.77
C GLY A 131 5.40 16.25 1.44
N THR A 132 4.66 17.26 1.91
CA THR A 132 3.33 17.08 2.52
C THR A 132 2.24 16.98 1.44
N ALA A 133 1.07 16.43 1.81
CA ALA A 133 -0.09 16.35 0.91
C ALA A 133 -0.53 17.75 0.42
N LYS A 134 -0.43 18.77 1.27
CA LYS A 134 -0.76 20.16 0.92
C LYS A 134 0.21 20.76 -0.10
N GLU A 135 1.49 20.42 -0.02
CA GLU A 135 2.49 20.87 -1.01
C GLU A 135 2.31 20.13 -2.34
N ALA A 136 2.04 18.84 -2.28
CA ALA A 136 1.77 18.02 -3.45
C ALA A 136 0.50 18.46 -4.19
N LEU A 137 -0.55 18.88 -3.47
CA LEU A 137 -1.81 19.33 -4.07
C LEU A 137 -1.62 20.53 -5.02
N LYS A 138 -0.70 21.45 -4.69
CA LYS A 138 -0.37 22.62 -5.53
C LYS A 138 0.19 22.26 -6.91
N LYS A 139 0.64 21.01 -7.11
CA LYS A 139 1.09 20.52 -8.42
C LYS A 139 -0.07 20.06 -9.32
N ILE A 140 -1.23 19.79 -8.72
CA ILE A 140 -2.42 19.34 -9.44
C ILE A 140 -3.25 20.53 -9.92
N GLU A 141 -3.35 21.57 -9.08
CA GLU A 141 -3.89 22.89 -9.44
C GLU A 141 -3.18 23.50 -10.66
#